data_AF-A0A8J7UFF1-F1
#
_entry.id   AF-A0A8J7UFF1-F1
#
_cell.length_a   1.000
_cell.length_b   1.000
_cell.length_c   1.000
_cell.angle_alpha   90.00
_cell.angle_beta   90.00
_cell.angle_gamma   90.00
#
_symmetry.space_group_name_H-M   'P 1'
#
loop_
_entity.id
_entity.type
_entity.pdbx_description
1 polymer ?
#
loop_
_entity_poly.entity_id
_entity_poly.type
_entity_poly.pdbx_seq_one_letter_code
_entity_poly.pdbx_strand_id
1 'polypeptide(L)'
;MMSRTYEYTERPAGVILGRRGLFKVVGLCAVAAGATGWAVNEIIANRNEVLLTRQAGLYKDDKLCQAMNLTSSHQNPVVARIYADMKAGPMDKTMYRLLHTHYYQRTQLASHHG
;
A
#
# COMPACT_ATOMS: atom_id res chain seq x y z
N MET A 1 3.23 -21.45 -74.18
CA MET A 1 3.24 -21.45 -72.70
C MET A 1 3.26 -19.98 -72.26
N MET A 2 2.09 -19.36 -71.98
CA MET A 2 2.05 -17.93 -71.63
C MET A 2 2.40 -17.74 -70.14
N SER A 3 3.53 -17.08 -69.89
CA SER A 3 3.94 -16.65 -68.54
C SER A 3 3.04 -15.51 -68.10
N ARG A 4 2.31 -15.69 -66.98
CA ARG A 4 1.58 -14.60 -66.31
C ARG A 4 2.52 -13.97 -65.30
N THR A 5 2.96 -12.75 -65.60
CA THR A 5 3.65 -11.88 -64.65
C THR A 5 2.61 -11.36 -63.64
N TYR A 6 2.77 -11.72 -62.37
CA TYR A 6 1.94 -11.17 -61.30
C TYR A 6 2.56 -9.86 -60.83
N GLU A 7 1.88 -8.76 -61.12
CA GLU A 7 2.21 -7.43 -60.60
C GLU A 7 1.48 -7.23 -59.28
N TYR A 8 2.22 -7.07 -58.18
CA TYR A 8 1.65 -6.79 -56.87
C TYR A 8 1.19 -5.33 -56.82
N THR A 9 -0.11 -5.10 -57.01
CA THR A 9 -0.71 -3.80 -56.77
C THR A 9 -1.04 -3.69 -55.28
N GLU A 10 -0.37 -2.79 -54.55
CA GLU A 10 -0.70 -2.52 -53.15
C GLU A 10 -2.19 -2.17 -53.04
N ARG A 11 -2.89 -2.73 -52.05
CA ARG A 11 -4.29 -2.37 -51.82
C ARG A 11 -4.35 -0.87 -51.52
N PRO A 12 -5.11 -0.06 -52.27
CA PRO A 12 -5.10 1.39 -52.10
C PRO A 12 -5.50 1.72 -50.67
N ALA A 13 -4.70 2.55 -49.99
CA ALA A 13 -4.93 2.94 -48.60
C ALA A 13 -6.35 3.47 -48.36
N GLY A 14 -6.99 4.07 -49.37
CA GLY A 14 -8.39 4.53 -49.34
C GLY A 14 -9.45 3.42 -49.24
N VAL A 15 -9.15 2.17 -49.63
CA VAL A 15 -10.05 1.01 -49.42
C VAL A 15 -9.91 0.46 -47.99
N ILE A 16 -8.71 0.58 -47.39
CA ILE A 16 -8.46 0.20 -45.99
C ILE A 16 -8.99 1.27 -45.03
N LEU A 17 -8.96 2.55 -45.42
CA LEU A 17 -9.42 3.71 -44.65
C LEU A 17 -10.76 4.30 -45.13
N GLY A 18 -11.55 3.56 -45.90
CA GLY A 18 -12.92 3.98 -46.24
C GLY A 18 -13.82 4.09 -45.00
N ARG A 19 -15.03 4.66 -45.12
CA ARG A 19 -15.95 4.93 -43.98
C ARG A 19 -16.10 3.75 -43.00
N ARG A 20 -16.20 2.52 -43.50
CA ARG A 20 -16.28 1.29 -42.68
C ARG A 20 -14.94 0.86 -42.08
N GLY A 21 -13.83 1.13 -42.75
CA GLY A 21 -12.47 0.88 -42.26
C GLY A 21 -12.11 1.84 -41.11
N LEU A 22 -12.49 3.12 -41.23
CA LEU A 22 -12.31 4.12 -40.18
C LEU A 22 -13.03 3.71 -38.88
N PHE A 23 -14.30 3.28 -38.93
CA PHE A 23 -15.02 2.83 -37.73
C PHE A 23 -14.39 1.59 -37.08
N LYS A 24 -13.80 0.68 -37.87
CA LYS A 24 -13.08 -0.48 -37.32
C LYS A 24 -11.80 -0.08 -36.60
N VAL A 25 -11.02 0.83 -37.18
CA VAL A 25 -9.78 1.35 -36.58
C VAL A 25 -10.11 2.16 -35.32
N VAL A 26 -11.08 3.07 -35.37
CA VAL A 26 -11.52 3.85 -34.21
C VAL A 26 -12.06 2.95 -33.11
N GLY A 27 -12.89 1.95 -33.46
CA GLY A 27 -13.40 0.96 -32.50
C GLY A 27 -12.27 0.16 -31.84
N LEU A 28 -11.27 -0.26 -32.61
CA LEU A 28 -10.08 -0.94 -32.08
C LEU A 28 -9.29 -0.05 -31.12
N CYS A 29 -9.05 1.21 -31.50
CA CYS A 29 -8.36 2.18 -30.65
C CYS A 29 -9.13 2.48 -29.37
N ALA A 30 -10.45 2.59 -29.43
CA ALA A 30 -11.31 2.82 -28.26
C ALA A 30 -11.26 1.65 -27.28
N VAL A 31 -11.30 0.41 -27.78
CA VAL A 31 -11.17 -0.79 -26.94
C VAL A 31 -9.77 -0.86 -26.31
N ALA A 32 -8.71 -0.56 -27.06
CA ALA A 32 -7.35 -0.54 -26.53
C ALA A 32 -7.18 0.54 -25.43
N ALA A 33 -7.70 1.75 -25.66
CA ALA A 33 -7.69 2.82 -24.66
C ALA A 33 -8.52 2.46 -23.41
N GLY A 34 -9.67 1.82 -23.57
CA GLY A 34 -10.49 1.35 -22.45
C GLY A 34 -9.81 0.28 -21.62
N ALA A 35 -9.23 -0.73 -22.26
CA ALA A 35 -8.53 -1.82 -21.57
C ALA A 35 -7.31 -1.31 -20.79
N THR A 36 -6.52 -0.41 -21.39
CA THR A 36 -5.36 0.21 -20.72
C THR A 36 -5.78 1.11 -19.56
N GLY A 37 -6.82 1.93 -19.74
CA GLY A 37 -7.36 2.77 -18.65
C GLY A 37 -7.86 1.94 -17.47
N TRP A 38 -8.56 0.83 -17.72
CA TRP A 38 -9.02 -0.08 -16.67
C TRP A 38 -7.85 -0.71 -15.89
N ALA A 39 -6.84 -1.23 -16.60
CA ALA A 39 -5.68 -1.84 -15.95
C ALA A 39 -4.89 -0.85 -15.08
N VAL A 40 -4.71 0.40 -15.55
CA VAL A 40 -4.05 1.45 -14.76
C VAL A 40 -4.87 1.80 -13.51
N ASN A 41 -6.19 1.92 -13.64
CA ASN A 41 -7.07 2.20 -12.51
C ASN A 41 -7.03 1.09 -11.46
N GLU A 42 -7.04 -0.18 -11.89
CA GLU A 42 -6.92 -1.35 -11.01
C GLU A 42 -5.61 -1.34 -10.22
N ILE A 43 -4.48 -1.07 -10.90
CA ILE A 43 -3.18 -0.96 -10.25
C ILE A 43 -3.19 0.15 -9.21
N ILE A 44 -3.78 1.31 -9.52
CA ILE A 44 -3.85 2.47 -8.62
C ILE A 44 -4.76 2.19 -7.41
N ALA A 45 -5.92 1.58 -7.64
CA ALA A 45 -6.86 1.23 -6.59
C ALA A 45 -6.25 0.23 -5.59
N ASN A 46 -5.50 -0.75 -6.08
CA ASN A 46 -4.95 -1.83 -5.25
C ASN A 46 -3.59 -1.48 -4.59
N ARG A 47 -3.00 -0.31 -4.84
CA ARG A 47 -1.67 0.05 -4.28
C ARG A 47 -1.61 -0.05 -2.76
N ASN A 48 -2.73 0.22 -2.10
CA ASN A 48 -2.82 0.28 -0.65
C ASN A 48 -3.62 -0.86 -0.03
N GLU A 49 -4.12 -1.81 -0.82
CA GLU A 49 -5.00 -2.88 -0.35
C GLU A 49 -4.38 -3.67 0.82
N VAL A 50 -3.09 -3.97 0.72
CA VAL A 50 -2.36 -4.69 1.77
C VAL A 50 -2.28 -3.87 3.07
N LEU A 51 -2.08 -2.55 2.98
CA LEU A 51 -2.05 -1.67 4.15
C LEU A 51 -3.43 -1.55 4.80
N LEU A 52 -4.47 -1.38 3.99
CA LEU A 52 -5.86 -1.32 4.45
C LEU A 52 -6.28 -2.63 5.10
N THR A 53 -5.89 -3.76 4.53
CA THR A 53 -6.16 -5.10 5.10
C THR A 53 -5.46 -5.28 6.44
N ARG A 54 -4.19 -4.84 6.58
CA ARG A 54 -3.47 -4.85 7.87
C ARG A 54 -4.16 -3.97 8.92
N GLN A 55 -4.56 -2.76 8.55
CA GLN A 55 -5.30 -1.86 9.43
C GLN A 55 -6.62 -2.50 9.87
N ALA A 56 -7.38 -3.06 8.93
CA ALA A 56 -8.64 -3.74 9.24
C ALA A 56 -8.46 -4.94 10.17
N GLY A 57 -7.36 -5.69 10.03
CA GLY A 57 -6.99 -6.74 10.97
C GLY A 57 -6.75 -6.21 12.39
N LEU A 58 -5.89 -5.19 12.53
CA LEU A 58 -5.59 -4.57 13.83
C LEU A 58 -6.86 -4.04 14.52
N TYR A 59 -7.78 -3.41 13.79
CA TYR A 59 -9.03 -2.93 14.37
C TYR A 59 -10.02 -4.04 14.74
N LYS A 60 -9.96 -5.21 14.09
CA LYS A 60 -10.75 -6.39 14.52
C LYS A 60 -10.21 -6.91 15.85
N ASP A 61 -8.90 -6.98 16.00
CA ASP A 61 -8.26 -7.42 17.25
C ASP A 61 -8.54 -6.42 18.39
N ASP A 62 -8.51 -5.12 18.10
CA ASP A 62 -8.88 -4.08 19.09
C ASP A 62 -10.31 -4.26 19.61
N LYS A 63 -11.27 -4.62 18.74
CA LYS A 63 -12.65 -4.94 19.18
C LYS A 63 -12.71 -6.15 20.11
N LEU A 64 -11.84 -7.14 19.94
CA LEU A 64 -11.74 -8.26 20.88
C LEU A 64 -11.20 -7.79 22.24
N CYS A 65 -10.18 -6.93 22.24
CA CYS A 65 -9.69 -6.30 23.46
C CYS A 65 -10.76 -5.43 24.15
N GLN A 66 -11.60 -4.73 23.38
CA GLN A 66 -12.76 -3.97 23.88
C GLN A 66 -13.77 -4.88 24.58
N ALA A 67 -14.12 -6.02 23.97
CA ALA A 67 -15.04 -6.98 24.57
C ALA A 67 -14.51 -7.57 25.90
N MET A 68 -13.18 -7.68 26.03
CA MET A 68 -12.51 -8.15 27.24
C MET A 68 -12.19 -7.03 28.25
N ASN A 69 -12.57 -5.78 27.98
CA ASN A 69 -12.23 -4.61 28.79
C ASN A 69 -10.71 -4.44 29.03
N LEU A 70 -9.91 -4.77 28.01
CA LEU A 70 -8.44 -4.67 27.98
C LEU A 70 -7.96 -3.56 27.01
N THR A 71 -8.79 -2.55 26.77
CA THR A 71 -8.51 -1.49 25.78
C THR A 71 -7.41 -0.56 26.23
N SER A 72 -7.30 -0.35 27.54
CA SER A 72 -6.38 0.59 28.13
C SER A 72 -5.31 -0.15 28.93
N SER A 73 -4.05 0.27 28.79
CA SER A 73 -2.93 -0.41 29.44
C SER A 73 -3.04 -0.51 30.97
N HIS A 74 -3.75 0.42 31.62
CA HIS A 74 -3.99 0.39 33.07
C HIS A 74 -5.06 -0.63 33.49
N GLN A 75 -5.88 -1.13 32.56
CA GLN A 75 -6.85 -2.20 32.80
C GLN A 75 -6.19 -3.59 32.75
N ASN A 76 -4.96 -3.69 32.23
CA ASN A 76 -4.25 -4.97 32.15
C ASN A 76 -3.82 -5.43 33.57
N PRO A 77 -4.32 -6.58 34.04
CA PRO A 77 -4.02 -7.06 35.40
C PRO A 77 -2.54 -7.35 35.62
N VAL A 78 -1.80 -7.74 34.57
CA VAL A 78 -0.35 -8.00 34.66
C VAL A 78 0.41 -6.71 34.89
N VAL A 79 0.05 -5.63 34.19
CA VAL A 79 0.68 -4.31 34.36
C VAL A 79 0.45 -3.81 35.79
N ALA A 80 -0.79 -3.88 36.28
CA ALA A 80 -1.12 -3.48 37.64
C ALA A 80 -0.30 -4.27 38.68
N ARG A 81 -0.14 -5.58 38.47
CA ARG A 81 0.67 -6.44 39.34
C ARG A 81 2.14 -6.06 39.35
N ILE A 82 2.74 -5.73 38.21
CA ILE A 82 4.15 -5.29 38.14
C ILE A 82 4.38 -4.06 39.02
N TYR A 83 3.51 -3.05 38.91
CA TYR A 83 3.63 -1.85 39.72
C TYR A 83 3.41 -2.13 41.23
N ALA A 84 2.47 -3.02 41.57
CA ALA A 84 2.24 -3.45 42.95
C ALA A 84 3.42 -4.22 43.54
N ASP A 85 3.95 -5.21 42.83
CA ASP A 85 5.07 -6.06 43.25
C ASP A 85 6.36 -5.23 43.41
N MET A 86 6.58 -4.24 42.54
CA MET A 86 7.72 -3.33 42.61
C MET A 86 7.53 -2.17 43.59
N LYS A 87 6.34 -2.04 44.20
CA LYS A 87 5.96 -0.94 45.12
C LYS A 87 6.30 0.44 44.55
N ALA A 88 6.09 0.62 43.26
CA ALA A 88 6.44 1.83 42.54
C ALA A 88 5.22 2.42 41.82
N GLY A 89 5.22 3.74 41.63
CA GLY A 89 4.23 4.43 40.82
C GLY A 89 4.75 4.72 39.40
N PRO A 90 3.87 5.10 38.46
CA PRO A 90 4.29 5.75 37.23
C PRO A 90 5.17 6.97 37.58
N MET A 91 6.26 7.17 36.84
CA MET A 91 7.23 8.26 37.06
C MET A 91 8.02 8.21 38.38
N ASP A 92 7.87 7.18 39.22
CA ASP A 92 8.68 7.03 40.44
C ASP A 92 10.16 6.79 40.10
N LYS A 93 11.09 7.05 41.02
CA LYS A 93 12.54 6.95 40.81
C LYS A 93 12.97 5.59 40.23
N THR A 94 12.37 4.51 40.71
CA THR A 94 12.64 3.15 40.23
C THR A 94 12.20 2.98 38.77
N MET A 95 10.99 3.44 38.43
CA MET A 95 10.44 3.34 37.07
C MET A 95 11.08 4.33 36.10
N TYR A 96 11.48 5.51 36.59
CA TYR A 96 12.27 6.47 35.84
C TYR A 96 13.59 5.84 35.41
N ARG A 97 14.32 5.23 36.34
CA ARG A 97 15.60 4.58 36.04
C ARG A 97 15.48 3.39 35.09
N LEU A 98 14.38 2.66 35.11
CA LEU A 98 14.20 1.45 34.30
C LEU A 98 13.56 1.69 32.94
N LEU A 99 12.57 2.57 32.87
CA LEU A 99 11.70 2.74 31.69
C LEU A 99 11.97 4.05 30.94
N HIS A 100 12.71 5.01 31.53
CA HIS A 100 13.03 6.27 30.87
C HIS A 100 14.45 6.26 30.32
N THR A 101 14.67 7.09 29.31
CA THR A 101 15.95 7.25 28.64
C THR A 101 16.26 8.74 28.44
N HIS A 102 17.50 9.03 28.06
CA HIS A 102 17.98 10.37 27.77
C HIS A 102 18.38 10.47 26.30
N TYR A 103 18.18 11.67 25.73
CA TYR A 103 18.59 11.97 24.37
C TYR A 103 19.83 12.85 24.37
N TYR A 104 20.73 12.59 23.42
CA TYR A 104 21.89 13.44 23.16
C TYR A 104 21.77 14.04 21.76
N GLN A 105 22.36 15.22 21.58
CA GLN A 105 22.40 15.85 20.25
C GLN A 105 23.20 14.96 19.30
N ARG A 106 22.54 14.49 18.23
CA ARG A 106 23.13 13.56 17.25
C ARG A 106 24.40 14.11 16.58
N THR A 107 24.49 15.43 16.48
CA THR A 107 25.66 16.15 15.95
C THR A 107 26.88 16.09 16.86
N GLN A 108 26.71 15.80 18.14
CA GLN A 108 27.79 15.66 19.14
C GLN A 108 28.15 14.19 19.41
N LEU A 109 27.61 13.24 18.65
CA LEU A 109 27.83 11.81 18.87
C LEU A 109 29.29 11.41 18.64
N ALA A 110 29.96 12.04 17.67
CA ALA A 110 31.37 11.77 17.38
C ALA A 110 32.33 12.26 18.48
N SER A 111 31.99 13.33 19.19
CA SER A 111 32.79 13.91 20.28
C SER A 111 32.62 13.22 21.63
N HIS A 112 31.65 12.31 21.77
CA HIS A 112 31.31 11.66 23.04
C HIS A 112 31.87 10.21 23.16
N HIS A 113 32.57 9.73 22.13
CA HIS A 113 33.19 8.40 22.05
C HIS A 113 34.70 8.45 21.77
N GLY A 114 35.35 9.61 21.96
CA GLY A 114 36.80 9.81 21.86
C GLY A 114 37.46 9.92 23.23
#